data_AF-A0A7S0TFG6-F1
#
_entry.id   AF-A0A7S0TFG6-F1
#
_cell.length_a   1.000
_cell.length_b   1.000
_cell.length_c   1.000
_cell.angle_alpha   90.00
_cell.angle_beta   90.00
_cell.angle_gamma   90.00
#
_symmetry.space_group_name_H-M   'P 1'
#
loop_
_entity.id
_entity.type
_entity.pdbx_description
1 polymer ?
#
loop_
_entity_poly.entity_id
_entity_poly.type
_entity_poly.pdbx_seq_one_letter_code
_entity_poly.pdbx_strand_id
1 'polypeptide(L)'
;MAANVSVAAILRTNPPQRWTSADVKRWLESIGMDVYAPIFEATGVQGADLITMTADDLKKRCGVSSLGHRTQLMSQIAVLSARANSSIKREGDKSAVSKRKELLETLYPDKARRENKAAMDEKLLEAREMYWTPDDRKERGAVEHNRAERLAAGKGGRPSSGQQRGDK
;
A
#
# COMPACT_ATOMS: atom_id res chain seq x y z
N MET A 1 14.53 26.92 -16.31
CA MET A 1 13.85 27.06 -15.00
C MET A 1 13.51 25.65 -14.53
N ALA A 2 14.35 25.06 -13.67
CA ALA A 2 14.23 23.65 -13.29
C ALA A 2 13.04 23.46 -12.34
N ALA A 3 12.20 22.48 -12.64
CA ALA A 3 11.03 22.12 -11.86
C ALA A 3 11.40 21.86 -10.41
N ASN A 4 10.83 22.66 -9.51
CA ASN A 4 10.97 22.55 -8.08
C ASN A 4 10.23 21.29 -7.63
N VAL A 5 10.88 20.12 -7.74
CA VAL A 5 10.34 18.86 -7.26
C VAL A 5 10.11 19.05 -5.77
N SER A 6 8.84 19.04 -5.35
CA SER A 6 8.46 19.35 -3.99
C SER A 6 9.25 18.48 -3.02
N VAL A 7 9.86 19.06 -1.99
CA VAL A 7 10.54 18.30 -0.94
C VAL A 7 9.62 17.26 -0.28
N ALA A 8 8.31 17.51 -0.31
CA ALA A 8 7.29 16.54 0.05
C ALA A 8 7.30 15.27 -0.83
N ALA A 9 7.63 15.36 -2.12
CA ALA A 9 7.81 14.20 -3.00
C ALA A 9 9.08 13.41 -2.64
N ILE A 10 10.23 14.09 -2.46
CA ILE A 10 11.51 13.46 -2.06
C ILE A 10 11.33 12.65 -0.76
N LEU A 11 10.62 13.24 0.20
CA LEU A 11 10.34 12.63 1.50
C LEU A 11 9.27 11.53 1.48
N ARG A 12 8.48 11.45 0.40
CA ARG A 12 7.52 10.35 0.19
C ARG A 12 8.19 9.14 -0.45
N THR A 13 9.23 9.35 -1.25
CA THR A 13 9.90 8.27 -2.00
C THR A 13 11.15 7.73 -1.31
N ASN A 14 11.87 8.52 -0.52
CA ASN A 14 13.13 8.07 0.08
C ASN A 14 13.33 8.66 1.49
N PRO A 15 13.51 7.84 2.54
CA PRO A 15 13.82 8.35 3.87
C PRO A 15 15.18 9.08 3.86
N PRO A 16 15.39 10.06 4.75
CA PRO A 16 16.63 10.83 4.80
C PRO A 16 17.89 9.97 4.98
N GLN A 17 17.76 8.79 5.56
CA GLN A 17 18.83 7.79 5.69
C GLN A 17 19.43 7.34 4.35
N ARG A 18 18.69 7.49 3.25
CA ARG A 18 19.08 7.04 1.90
C ARG A 18 19.29 8.20 0.93
N TRP A 19 19.34 9.43 1.42
CA TRP A 19 19.52 10.60 0.58
C TRP A 19 20.96 10.75 0.12
N THR A 20 21.08 11.04 -1.16
CA THR A 20 22.34 11.43 -1.80
C THR A 20 22.65 12.91 -1.56
N SER A 21 23.86 13.36 -1.92
CA SER A 21 24.23 14.78 -1.88
C SER A 21 23.27 15.66 -2.70
N ALA A 22 22.77 15.15 -3.83
CA ALA A 22 21.79 15.85 -4.66
C ALA A 22 20.43 16.01 -3.96
N ASP A 23 19.99 15.02 -3.18
CA ASP A 23 18.77 15.08 -2.39
C ASP A 23 18.91 16.08 -1.23
N VAL A 24 20.09 16.10 -0.57
CA VAL A 24 20.41 17.06 0.48
C VAL A 24 20.40 18.49 -0.06
N LYS A 25 20.99 18.73 -1.24
CA LYS A 25 20.94 20.03 -1.92
C LYS A 25 19.51 20.50 -2.17
N ARG A 26 18.65 19.63 -2.70
CA ARG A 26 17.23 19.94 -2.93
C ARG A 26 16.48 20.23 -1.63
N TRP A 27 16.84 19.54 -0.55
CA TRP A 27 16.30 19.85 0.77
C TRP A 27 16.75 21.23 1.27
N LEU A 28 18.03 21.57 1.15
CA LEU A 28 18.57 22.89 1.50
C LEU A 28 17.89 24.01 0.70
N GLU A 29 17.68 23.82 -0.61
CA GLU A 29 16.93 24.75 -1.47
C GLU A 29 15.50 24.96 -0.97
N SER A 30 14.83 23.89 -0.51
CA SER A 30 13.45 23.98 -0.02
C SER A 30 13.29 24.78 1.28
N ILE A 31 14.32 24.80 2.14
CA ILE A 31 14.30 25.54 3.40
C ILE A 31 14.95 26.94 3.26
N GLY A 32 15.32 27.34 2.04
CA GLY A 32 15.96 28.62 1.75
C GLY A 32 17.41 28.72 2.25
N MET A 33 18.12 27.59 2.30
CA MET A 33 19.50 27.49 2.78
C MET A 33 20.43 26.89 1.72
N ASP A 34 20.12 27.12 0.44
CA ASP A 34 20.89 26.68 -0.74
C ASP A 34 22.33 27.20 -0.74
N VAL A 35 22.58 28.35 -0.09
CA VAL A 35 23.93 28.91 0.11
C VAL A 35 24.91 27.92 0.75
N TYR A 36 24.42 26.96 1.53
CA TYR A 36 25.25 25.93 2.16
C TYR A 36 25.42 24.66 1.32
N ALA A 37 24.65 24.48 0.23
CA ALA A 37 24.70 23.27 -0.59
C ALA A 37 26.10 22.92 -1.12
N PRO A 38 26.92 23.87 -1.62
CA PRO A 38 28.27 23.56 -2.09
C PRO A 38 29.17 23.03 -0.98
N ILE A 39 29.00 23.55 0.24
CA ILE A 39 29.80 23.15 1.40
C ILE A 39 29.40 21.76 1.86
N PHE A 40 28.10 21.46 1.91
CA PHE A 40 27.59 20.13 2.25
C PHE A 40 28.05 19.07 1.23
N GLU A 41 28.05 19.42 -0.06
CA GLU A 41 28.57 18.55 -1.12
C GLU A 41 30.09 18.33 -1.02
N ALA A 42 30.87 19.39 -0.82
CA ALA A 42 32.32 19.30 -0.65
C ALA A 42 32.74 18.49 0.59
N THR A 43 31.93 18.53 1.65
CA THR A 43 32.15 17.78 2.89
C THR A 43 31.66 16.33 2.78
N GLY A 44 30.95 15.98 1.69
CA GLY A 44 30.39 14.65 1.46
C GLY A 44 29.23 14.30 2.37
N VAL A 45 28.51 15.29 2.91
CA VAL A 45 27.39 15.05 3.83
C VAL A 45 26.22 14.42 3.07
N GLN A 46 25.91 13.17 3.38
CA GLN A 46 24.73 12.46 2.88
C GLN A 46 23.57 12.64 3.89
N GLY A 47 22.35 12.23 3.54
CA GLY A 47 21.24 12.42 4.49
C GLY A 47 21.31 11.55 5.75
N ALA A 48 22.02 10.42 5.71
CA ALA A 48 22.32 9.64 6.91
C ALA A 48 23.19 10.44 7.90
N ASP A 49 24.19 11.16 7.40
CA ASP A 49 25.02 12.04 8.22
C ASP A 49 24.20 13.26 8.70
N LEU A 50 23.40 13.84 7.81
CA LEU A 50 22.58 15.02 8.08
C LEU A 50 21.66 14.84 9.30
N ILE A 51 21.02 13.68 9.46
CA ILE A 51 20.12 13.41 10.60
C ILE A 51 20.86 13.13 11.91
N THR A 52 22.14 12.78 11.84
CA THR A 52 23.00 12.53 13.01
C THR A 52 23.86 13.74 13.39
N MET A 53 23.97 14.72 12.50
CA MET A 53 24.81 15.90 12.71
C MET A 53 24.33 16.73 13.90
N THR A 54 25.30 17.13 14.72
CA THR A 54 25.05 18.03 15.84
C THR A 54 25.24 19.49 15.44
N ALA A 55 24.82 20.40 16.31
CA ALA A 55 25.08 21.84 16.13
C ALA A 55 26.58 22.17 16.07
N ASP A 56 27.44 21.33 16.66
CA ASP A 56 28.89 21.49 16.59
C ASP A 56 29.44 21.03 15.24
N ASP A 57 28.92 19.93 14.67
CA ASP A 57 29.28 19.47 13.33
C ASP A 57 28.88 20.49 12.25
N LEU A 58 27.70 21.09 12.38
CA LEU A 58 27.27 22.18 11.48
C LEU A 58 28.24 23.38 11.52
N LYS A 59 28.81 23.67 12.70
CA LYS A 59 29.76 24.77 12.86
C LYS A 59 31.15 24.40 12.32
N LYS A 60 31.67 23.22 12.69
CA LYS A 60 33.04 22.80 12.38
C LYS A 60 33.20 22.25 10.98
N ARG A 61 32.25 21.43 10.51
CA ARG A 61 32.33 20.73 9.21
C ARG A 61 31.73 21.57 8.09
N CYS A 62 30.59 22.22 8.35
CA CYS A 62 29.88 23.01 7.33
C CYS A 62 30.12 24.53 7.43
N GLY A 63 30.91 24.99 8.39
CA GLY A 63 31.25 26.41 8.53
C GLY A 63 30.08 27.34 8.85
N VAL A 64 28.96 26.81 9.38
CA VAL A 64 27.78 27.63 9.70
C VAL A 64 28.04 28.44 10.97
N SER A 65 28.65 29.63 10.83
CA SER A 65 29.01 30.50 11.95
C SER A 65 27.81 31.25 12.54
N SER A 66 26.80 31.57 11.71
CA SER A 66 25.59 32.27 12.16
C SER A 66 24.76 31.40 13.09
N LEU A 67 24.51 31.90 14.31
CA LEU A 67 23.68 31.19 15.29
C LEU A 67 22.26 30.97 14.76
N GLY A 68 21.67 31.97 14.09
CA GLY A 68 20.31 31.88 13.53
C GLY A 68 20.18 30.81 12.44
N HIS A 69 21.16 30.71 11.54
CA HIS A 69 21.15 29.68 10.50
C HIS A 69 21.32 28.28 11.09
N ARG A 70 22.17 28.14 12.12
CA ARG A 70 22.41 26.87 12.79
C ARG A 70 21.18 26.39 13.57
N THR A 71 20.48 27.28 14.27
CA THR A 71 19.23 26.92 14.96
C THR A 71 18.12 26.56 13.97
N GLN A 72 18.02 27.28 12.85
CA GLN A 72 17.10 26.95 11.77
C GLN A 72 17.40 25.57 11.16
N LEU A 73 18.66 25.27 10.83
CA LEU A 73 19.07 23.95 10.33
C LEU A 73 18.74 22.84 11.33
N MET A 74 19.09 23.02 12.61
CA MET A 74 18.79 22.04 13.65
C MET A 74 17.28 21.78 13.80
N SER A 75 16.47 22.83 13.74
CA SER A 75 15.00 22.70 13.77
C SER A 75 14.48 21.90 12.58
N GLN A 76 14.95 22.22 11.36
CA GLN A 76 14.55 21.52 10.14
C GLN A 76 15.03 20.05 10.13
N ILE A 77 16.24 19.78 10.62
CA ILE A 77 16.79 18.42 10.78
C ILE A 77 15.96 17.62 11.80
N ALA A 78 15.54 18.23 12.90
CA ALA A 78 14.68 17.58 13.88
C ALA A 78 13.31 17.19 13.27
N VAL A 79 12.69 18.09 12.51
CA VAL A 79 11.45 17.80 11.77
C VAL A 79 11.65 16.68 10.75
N LEU A 80 12.76 16.72 10.03
CA LEU A 80 13.14 15.71 9.05
C LEU A 80 13.29 14.32 9.69
N SER A 81 14.00 14.24 10.82
CA SER A 81 14.22 13.02 11.59
C SER A 81 12.92 12.46 12.18
N ALA A 82 12.08 13.33 12.76
CA ALA A 82 10.77 12.93 13.26
C ALA A 82 9.89 12.32 12.16
N ARG A 83 9.95 12.88 10.95
CA ARG A 83 9.17 12.37 9.82
C ARG A 83 9.70 11.04 9.28
N ALA A 84 11.01 10.84 9.28
CA ALA A 84 11.63 9.56 8.97
C ALA A 84 11.16 8.47 9.94
N ASN A 85 11.20 8.75 11.24
CA ASN A 85 10.77 7.81 12.28
C ASN A 85 9.27 7.52 12.23
N SER A 86 8.44 8.50 11.89
CA SER A 86 7.00 8.29 11.71
C SER A 86 6.66 7.37 10.54
N SER A 87 7.52 7.29 9.52
CA SER A 87 7.36 6.40 8.38
C SER A 87 7.70 4.95 8.77
N ILE A 88 8.76 4.75 9.56
CA ILE A 88 9.13 3.44 10.13
C ILE A 88 8.00 2.89 11.03
N LYS A 89 7.35 3.75 11.81
CA LYS A 89 6.22 3.34 12.67
C LYS A 89 5.03 2.80 11.87
N ARG A 90 4.73 3.36 10.69
CA ARG A 90 3.65 2.86 9.81
C ARG A 90 3.98 1.50 9.20
N GLU A 91 5.24 1.26 8.85
CA GLU A 91 5.70 -0.05 8.35
C GLU A 91 5.59 -1.11 9.46
N GLY A 92 5.97 -0.76 10.69
CA GLY A 92 5.79 -1.63 11.86
C GLY A 92 4.33 -1.95 12.18
N ASP A 93 3.44 -0.98 12.00
CA ASP A 93 1.99 -1.16 12.20
C ASP A 93 1.37 -2.10 11.14
N LYS A 94 1.77 -1.98 9.87
CA LYS A 94 1.40 -2.96 8.83
C LYS A 94 1.85 -4.38 9.20
N SER A 95 3.07 -4.54 9.70
CA SER A 95 3.58 -5.83 10.20
C SER A 95 2.78 -6.35 11.40
N ALA A 96 2.38 -5.48 12.32
CA ALA A 96 1.55 -5.85 13.47
C ALA A 96 0.13 -6.25 13.07
N VAL A 97 -0.48 -5.54 12.12
CA VAL A 97 -1.78 -5.88 11.53
C VAL A 97 -1.72 -7.23 10.80
N SER A 98 -0.65 -7.48 10.03
CA SER A 98 -0.43 -8.78 9.38
C SER A 98 -0.30 -9.91 10.39
N LYS A 99 0.51 -9.72 11.45
CA LYS A 99 0.63 -10.69 12.55
C LYS A 99 -0.68 -10.92 13.29
N ARG A 100 -1.47 -9.87 13.51
CA ARG A 100 -2.80 -9.97 14.13
C ARG A 100 -3.75 -10.80 13.26
N LYS A 101 -3.72 -10.61 11.94
CA LYS A 101 -4.49 -11.42 10.99
C LYS A 101 -4.07 -12.89 11.01
N GLU A 102 -2.77 -13.16 10.97
CA GLU A 102 -2.21 -14.52 11.05
C GLU A 102 -2.59 -15.22 12.36
N LEU A 103 -2.52 -14.51 13.48
CA LEU A 103 -2.91 -15.02 14.79
C LEU A 103 -4.43 -15.28 14.87
N LEU A 104 -5.26 -14.40 14.31
CA LEU A 104 -6.71 -14.61 14.19
C LEU A 104 -7.04 -15.85 13.35
N GLU A 105 -6.30 -16.07 12.26
CA GLU A 105 -6.46 -17.23 11.38
C GLU A 105 -6.05 -18.53 12.10
N THR A 106 -5.00 -18.48 12.92
CA THR A 106 -4.53 -19.63 13.71
C THR A 106 -5.48 -19.98 14.87
N LEU A 107 -5.99 -18.98 15.60
CA LEU A 107 -6.86 -19.20 16.77
C LEU A 107 -8.33 -19.40 16.42
N TYR A 108 -8.81 -18.82 15.31
CA TYR A 108 -10.21 -18.87 14.89
C TYR A 108 -10.34 -19.21 13.39
N PRO A 109 -9.84 -20.39 12.96
CA PRO A 109 -9.79 -20.77 11.55
C PRO A 109 -11.17 -20.84 10.88
N ASP A 110 -12.22 -21.17 11.64
CA ASP A 110 -13.60 -21.25 11.14
C ASP A 110 -14.17 -19.86 10.79
N LYS A 111 -13.84 -18.85 11.61
CA LYS A 111 -14.23 -17.46 11.36
C LYS A 111 -13.52 -16.89 10.14
N ALA A 112 -12.20 -17.12 10.02
CA ALA A 112 -11.42 -16.68 8.88
C ALA A 112 -11.92 -17.33 7.56
N ARG A 113 -12.26 -18.62 7.57
CA ARG A 113 -12.86 -19.30 6.41
C ARG A 113 -14.21 -18.71 6.01
N ARG A 114 -15.08 -18.39 6.99
CA ARG A 114 -16.38 -17.77 6.73
C ARG A 114 -16.24 -16.38 6.13
N GLU A 115 -15.35 -15.55 6.69
CA GLU A 115 -15.08 -14.20 6.18
C GLU A 115 -14.47 -14.25 4.77
N ASN A 116 -13.49 -15.12 4.52
CA ASN A 116 -12.89 -15.29 3.20
C ASN A 116 -13.90 -15.84 2.17
N LYS A 117 -14.76 -16.80 2.57
CA LYS A 117 -15.82 -17.31 1.71
C LYS A 117 -16.86 -16.23 1.39
N ALA A 118 -17.27 -15.44 2.39
CA ALA A 118 -18.22 -14.34 2.20
C ALA A 118 -17.65 -13.26 1.26
N ALA A 119 -16.36 -12.91 1.42
CA ALA A 119 -15.67 -11.99 0.52
C ALA A 119 -15.55 -12.54 -0.91
N MET A 120 -15.37 -13.86 -1.06
CA MET A 120 -15.32 -14.52 -2.37
C MET A 120 -16.70 -14.57 -3.03
N ASP A 121 -17.77 -14.85 -2.26
CA ASP A 121 -19.15 -14.82 -2.73
C ASP A 121 -19.58 -13.39 -3.12
N GLU A 122 -19.18 -12.36 -2.37
CA GLU A 122 -19.41 -10.96 -2.71
C GLU A 122 -18.69 -10.58 -4.01
N LYS A 123 -17.40 -10.90 -4.13
CA LYS A 123 -16.62 -10.65 -5.35
C LYS A 123 -17.20 -11.39 -6.56
N LEU A 124 -17.77 -12.57 -6.35
CA LEU A 124 -18.48 -13.31 -7.40
C LEU A 124 -19.79 -12.62 -7.80
N LEU A 125 -20.52 -12.02 -6.85
CA LEU A 125 -21.73 -11.23 -7.14
C LEU A 125 -21.37 -9.95 -7.88
N GLU A 126 -20.35 -9.21 -7.45
CA GLU A 126 -19.89 -7.98 -8.10
C GLU A 126 -19.38 -8.27 -9.52
N ALA A 127 -18.59 -9.33 -9.71
CA ALA A 127 -18.18 -9.78 -11.05
C ALA A 127 -19.38 -10.24 -11.89
N ARG A 128 -20.40 -10.85 -11.27
CA ARG A 128 -21.62 -11.26 -11.95
C ARG A 128 -22.48 -10.07 -12.36
N GLU A 129 -22.56 -9.03 -11.54
CA GLU A 129 -23.24 -7.78 -11.90
C GLU A 129 -22.48 -7.02 -12.99
N MET A 130 -21.15 -7.10 -12.99
CA MET A 130 -20.28 -6.42 -13.96
C MET A 130 -20.23 -7.13 -15.33
N TYR A 131 -20.35 -8.46 -15.39
CA TYR A 131 -20.22 -9.25 -16.63
C TYR A 131 -21.47 -10.03 -17.04
N TRP A 132 -22.58 -9.91 -16.30
CA TRP A 132 -23.85 -10.53 -16.64
C TRP A 132 -25.02 -9.60 -16.30
N THR A 133 -25.51 -8.87 -17.30
CA THR A 133 -26.74 -8.09 -17.19
C THR A 133 -27.96 -8.94 -17.61
N PRO A 134 -29.17 -8.66 -17.09
CA PRO A 134 -30.40 -9.33 -17.54
C PRO A 134 -30.66 -9.23 -19.05
N ASP A 135 -30.09 -8.23 -19.72
CA ASP A 135 -30.18 -8.04 -21.18
C ASP A 135 -29.27 -9.00 -21.97
N ASP A 136 -28.10 -9.39 -21.43
CA ASP A 136 -27.20 -10.38 -22.05
C ASP A 136 -27.90 -11.74 -22.27
N ARG A 137 -28.88 -12.08 -21.42
CA ARG A 137 -29.70 -13.30 -21.54
C ARG A 137 -30.60 -13.26 -22.78
N LYS A 138 -31.16 -12.09 -23.11
CA LYS A 138 -32.04 -11.92 -24.28
C LYS A 138 -31.23 -11.89 -25.57
N GLU A 139 -30.06 -11.25 -25.57
CA GLU A 139 -29.17 -11.22 -26.74
C GLU A 139 -28.59 -12.60 -27.10
N ARG A 140 -28.30 -13.47 -26.12
CA ARG A 140 -27.82 -14.84 -26.39
C ARG A 140 -28.91 -15.87 -26.70
N GLY A 141 -30.14 -15.44 -26.95
CA GLY A 141 -31.23 -16.31 -27.41
C GLY A 141 -31.69 -17.34 -26.37
N ALA A 142 -31.49 -17.09 -25.08
CA ALA A 142 -31.99 -17.97 -24.04
C ALA A 142 -33.53 -17.92 -24.00
N VAL A 143 -34.17 -18.98 -24.49
CA VAL A 143 -35.63 -19.14 -24.48
C VAL A 143 -36.12 -19.13 -23.04
N GLU A 144 -36.91 -18.11 -22.67
CA GLU A 144 -37.66 -18.14 -21.41
C GLU A 144 -38.69 -19.27 -21.49
N HIS A 145 -38.37 -20.42 -20.89
CA HIS A 145 -39.38 -21.42 -20.63
C HIS A 145 -40.32 -20.90 -19.56
N ASN A 146 -41.51 -20.51 -19.98
CA ASN A 146 -42.59 -20.15 -19.07
C ASN A 146 -42.86 -21.34 -18.14
N ARG A 147 -42.86 -21.10 -16.83
CA ARG A 147 -43.07 -22.13 -15.79
C ARG A 147 -44.35 -22.94 -16.03
N ALA A 148 -45.32 -22.40 -16.75
CA ALA A 148 -46.55 -23.08 -17.19
C ALA A 148 -46.28 -24.27 -18.15
N GLU A 149 -45.27 -24.20 -19.03
CA GLU A 149 -45.00 -25.25 -20.01
C GLU A 149 -44.31 -26.49 -19.40
N ARG A 150 -43.47 -26.31 -18.38
CA ARG A 150 -42.82 -27.44 -17.69
C ARG A 150 -43.80 -28.32 -16.93
N LEU A 151 -44.95 -27.77 -16.51
CA LEU A 151 -45.98 -28.53 -15.81
C LEU A 151 -46.86 -29.33 -16.79
N ALA A 152 -46.97 -28.92 -18.05
CA ALA A 152 -47.70 -29.66 -19.08
C ALA A 152 -46.92 -30.89 -19.60
N ALA A 153 -45.58 -30.84 -19.60
CA ALA A 153 -44.72 -31.94 -20.07
C ALA A 153 -44.51 -33.08 -19.04
N GLY A 154 -45.05 -32.95 -17.83
CA GLY A 154 -44.90 -33.90 -16.73
C GLY A 154 -45.90 -35.07 -16.73
N LYS A 155 -46.12 -35.75 -17.85
CA LYS A 155 -46.76 -37.08 -17.88
C LYS A 155 -45.98 -38.02 -18.78
N GLY A 156 -44.94 -38.64 -18.21
CA GLY A 156 -44.19 -39.72 -18.85
C GLY A 156 -43.37 -40.44 -17.78
N GLY A 157 -43.81 -41.64 -17.40
CA GLY A 157 -43.30 -42.40 -16.26
C GLY A 157 -41.81 -42.70 -16.33
N ARG A 158 -41.17 -42.74 -15.15
CA ARG A 158 -39.85 -43.33 -14.93
C ARG A 158 -39.88 -44.82 -15.30
N PRO A 159 -39.04 -45.31 -16.24
CA PRO A 159 -38.80 -46.73 -16.30
C PRO A 159 -37.95 -47.14 -15.09
N SER A 160 -38.49 -48.10 -14.34
CA SER A 160 -37.78 -48.86 -13.33
C SER A 160 -36.77 -49.77 -14.02
N SER A 161 -35.49 -49.62 -13.72
CA SER A 161 -34.45 -50.58 -14.10
C SER A 161 -33.73 -51.01 -12.84
N GLY A 162 -34.26 -52.07 -12.21
CA GLY A 162 -33.46 -52.94 -11.37
C GLY A 162 -32.50 -53.73 -12.26
N GLN A 163 -31.27 -53.92 -11.79
CA GLN A 163 -30.41 -54.99 -12.30
C GLN A 163 -29.66 -55.60 -11.12
N GLN A 164 -29.91 -56.89 -10.94
CA GLN A 164 -29.34 -57.79 -9.94
C GLN A 164 -27.87 -58.13 -10.22
N ARG A 165 -27.12 -58.28 -9.12
CA ARG A 165 -26.20 -59.37 -8.71
C ARG A 165 -25.09 -59.91 -9.63
N GLY A 166 -23.95 -60.16 -8.98
CA GLY A 166 -22.96 -61.20 -9.27
C GLY A 166 -21.77 -61.02 -8.31
N ASP A 167 -21.84 -61.59 -7.10
CA ASP A 167 -21.24 -62.89 -6.69
C ASP A 167 -19.70 -62.90 -6.67
N LYS A 168 -19.16 -62.88 -5.45
CA LYS A 168 -18.14 -63.81 -4.99
C LYS A 168 -18.25 -64.01 -3.47
#